data_AF-A0A6P0J023-F1
#
_entry.id   AF-A0A6P0J023-F1
#
_cell.length_a   1.000
_cell.length_b   1.000
_cell.length_c   1.000
_cell.angle_alpha   90.00
_cell.angle_beta   90.00
_cell.angle_gamma   90.00
#
_symmetry.space_group_name_H-M   'P 1'
#
loop_
_entity.id
_entity.type
_entity.pdbx_description
1 polymer ?
#
loop_
_entity_poly.entity_id
_entity_poly.type
_entity_poly.pdbx_seq_one_letter_code
_entity_poly.pdbx_strand_id
1 'polypeptide(L)' 'MKLFITGICGFVGSTLTKALLDHKADLAITGIDNLSRSGS' A
#
# COMPACT_ATOMS: atom_id res chain seq x y z
N MET A 1 10.26 10.67 -0.14
CA MET A 1 10.31 9.81 -1.36
C MET A 1 8.89 9.45 -1.77
N LYS A 2 8.59 9.31 -3.07
CA LYS A 2 7.25 8.91 -3.54
C LYS A 2 7.26 7.44 -3.95
N LEU A 3 6.29 6.66 -3.45
CA LEU A 3 6.13 5.24 -3.76
C LEU A 3 4.72 5.00 -4.31
N PHE A 4 4.64 4.31 -5.44
CA PHE A 4 3.38 3.91 -6.05
C PHE A 4 3.18 2.40 -5.92
N ILE A 5 2.06 1.95 -5.35
CA ILE A 5 1.77 0.54 -5.10
C ILE A 5 0.52 0.10 -5.87
N THR A 6 0.64 -0.94 -6.68
CA THR A 6 -0.50 -1.64 -7.31
C THR A 6 -0.96 -2.78 -6.40
N GLY A 7 -2.27 -3.06 -6.37
CA GLY A 7 -2.83 -4.03 -5.43
C GLY A 7 -2.75 -3.55 -3.97
N ILE A 8 -2.80 -2.23 -3.75
CA ILE A 8 -2.59 -1.61 -2.43
C ILE A 8 -3.64 -2.02 -1.39
N CYS A 9 -4.84 -2.40 -1.83
CA CYS A 9 -5.91 -2.82 -0.93
C CYS A 9 -5.81 -4.31 -0.57
N GLY A 10 -4.94 -5.09 -1.23
CA GLY A 10 -4.70 -6.49 -0.92
C GLY A 10 -3.86 -6.73 0.34
N PHE A 11 -3.76 -7.99 0.79
CA PHE A 11 -3.15 -8.32 2.08
C PHE A 11 -1.71 -7.81 2.18
N VAL A 12 -0.90 -8.07 1.16
CA VAL A 12 0.49 -7.61 1.09
C VAL A 12 0.54 -6.09 0.89
N GLY A 13 -0.25 -5.54 -0.02
CA GLY A 13 -0.24 -4.10 -0.32
C GLY A 13 -0.56 -3.24 0.91
N SER A 14 -1.59 -3.63 1.66
CA SER A 14 -2.03 -2.92 2.86
C SER A 14 -1.07 -3.11 4.03
N THR A 15 -0.53 -4.32 4.23
CA THR A 15 0.48 -4.61 5.28
C THR A 15 1.78 -3.85 5.02
N LEU A 16 2.27 -3.88 3.78
CA LEU A 16 3.48 -3.17 3.36
C LEU A 16 3.32 -1.66 3.52
N THR A 17 2.18 -1.11 3.09
CA THR A 17 1.90 0.33 3.20
C THR A 17 1.94 0.78 4.66
N LYS A 18 1.29 0.06 5.57
CA LYS A 18 1.29 0.37 7.00
C LYS A 18 2.70 0.32 7.59
N ALA A 19 3.42 -0.78 7.37
CA ALA A 19 4.79 -0.94 7.87
C ALA A 19 5.73 0.15 7.33
N LEU A 20 5.60 0.54 6.06
CA LEU A 20 6.42 1.60 5.48
C LEU A 20 6.12 2.99 6.06
N LEU A 21 4.84 3.29 6.32
CA LEU A 21 4.45 4.55 6.97
C LEU A 21 4.92 4.60 8.42
N ASP A 22 4.89 3.48 9.13
CA ASP A 22 5.36 3.38 10.52
C ASP A 22 6.89 3.58 10.64
N HIS A 23 7.65 3.16 9.63
CA HIS A 23 9.13 3.20 9.66
C HIS A 23 9.76 4.36 8.87
N LYS A 24 9.00 5.05 8.00
CA LYS A 24 9.51 6.20 7.22
C LYS A 24 8.50 7.35 7.17
N ALA A 25 8.71 8.35 8.02
CA ALA A 25 7.90 9.56 8.09
C ALA A 25 7.86 10.37 6.78
N ASP A 26 8.93 10.34 5.97
CA ASP A 26 9.02 11.11 4.71
C ASP A 26 8.61 10.32 3.46
N LEU A 27 7.84 9.24 3.62
CA LEU A 27 7.26 8.50 2.49
C LEU A 27 5.88 9.04 2.13
N ALA A 28 5.74 9.50 0.89
CA ALA A 28 4.42 9.73 0.29
C ALA A 28 4.05 8.48 -0.51
N ILE A 29 3.02 7.77 -0.07
CA ILE A 29 2.53 6.55 -0.73
C ILE A 29 1.22 6.86 -1.44
N THR A 30 1.14 6.50 -2.72
CA THR A 30 -0.11 6.45 -3.47
C THR A 30 -0.27 5.04 -4.03
N GLY A 31 -1.50 4.62 -4.33
CA GLY A 31 -1.70 3.30 -4.89
C GLY A 31 -3.02 3.14 -5.62
N ILE A 32 -3.10 2.05 -6.36
CA ILE A 32 -4.28 1.66 -7.11
C ILE A 32 -4.60 0.20 -6.84
N ASP A 33 -5.89 -0.11 -6.76
CA ASP A 33 -6.38 -1.46 -6.67
C ASP A 33 -7.64 -1.57 -7.53
N ASN A 34 -7.81 -2.70 -8.21
CA ASN A 34 -9.00 -2.97 -9.02
C ASN A 34 -10.06 -3.78 -8.25
N LEU A 35 -9.80 -4.11 -6.98
CA LEU A 35 -10.68 -4.87 -6.08
C LEU A 35 -11.12 -6.21 -6.66
N SER A 36 -10.30 -6.81 -7.55
CA SER A 36 -10.64 -8.05 -8.26
C SER A 36 -10.71 -9.28 -7.37
N ARG A 37 -10.06 -9.26 -6.21
CA ARG A 37 -10.11 -10.34 -5.21
C ARG A 37 -11.03 -9.96 -4.07
N SER A 38 -11.96 -10.85 -3.74
CA SER A 38 -12.84 -10.70 -2.58
C SER A 38 -12.03 -10.80 -1.29
N GLY A 39 -12.17 -9.79 -0.44
CA GLY A 39 -11.49 -9.69 0.84
C GLY A 39 -10.00 -9.30 0.72
N SER A 40 -9.51 -8.76 1.83
CA SER A 40 -8.11 -8.53 2.14
C SER A 40 -7.98 -8.21 3.63
#